data_AF-A0A9P4WJI6-F1
#
_entry.id   AF-A0A9P4WJI6-F1
#
_cell.length_a   1.000
_cell.length_b   1.000
_cell.length_c   1.000
_cell.angle_alpha   90.00
_cell.angle_beta   90.00
_cell.angle_gamma   90.00
#
_symmetry.space_group_name_H-M   'P 1'
#
loop_
_entity.id
_entity.type
_entity.pdbx_description
1 polymer ?
#
loop_
_entity_poly.entity_id
_entity_poly.type
_entity_poly.pdbx_seq_one_letter_code
_entity_poly.pdbx_strand_id
1 'polypeptide(L)'
;MAGTRRSTRQTTATAPKYNDDSSSTSETAAPKRNAKKSTRQKRAREEDADDGVKDESSQPPAKKSTKKTPEPKSAPAEPKPSKTPAPPATPSNDSNRDADGEQEVFWLMKAEPLPRFENGVNVAFSIDDLAACTKPEPWGGVRNPQARNNMQAMRKGDLGFFYHSNAKPSGVVGILKVVEEAKVDETAFDSKDPYYDPKSDRAKPKWYCVGVEFVKKFDDVVDLKSIKDNAAAGGKLKDMQLITNGRLSVCRVRKEEWQCILDMAESRPNTEADSGTTS
;
A
#
# COMPACT_ATOMS: atom_id res chain seq x y z
N MET A 1 -9.62 4.21 -33.72
CA MET A 1 -8.30 3.57 -33.54
C MET A 1 -7.97 3.59 -32.06
N ALA A 2 -7.60 2.45 -31.45
CA ALA A 2 -7.22 2.40 -30.03
C ALA A 2 -5.68 2.34 -29.93
N GLY A 3 -5.06 3.45 -29.52
CA GLY A 3 -3.62 3.48 -29.26
C GLY A 3 -3.31 2.97 -27.86
N THR A 4 -2.75 1.76 -27.75
CA THR A 4 -2.30 1.20 -26.47
C THR A 4 -1.25 2.11 -25.84
N ARG A 5 -1.63 2.86 -24.80
CA ARG A 5 -0.68 3.63 -23.96
C ARG A 5 0.13 2.66 -23.10
N ARG A 6 1.16 2.05 -23.70
CA ARG A 6 2.21 1.33 -22.96
C ARG A 6 2.87 2.31 -21.97
N SER A 7 3.14 1.83 -20.76
CA SER A 7 3.86 2.60 -19.72
C SER A 7 5.17 3.17 -20.28
N THR A 8 5.52 4.37 -19.82
CA THR A 8 6.63 5.16 -20.34
C THR A 8 7.98 4.86 -19.67
N ARG A 9 8.10 3.68 -19.02
CA ARG A 9 9.35 3.12 -18.46
C ARG A 9 10.39 2.81 -19.55
N GLN A 10 10.99 3.86 -20.11
CA GLN A 10 12.30 3.78 -20.73
C GLN A 10 13.32 3.76 -19.60
N THR A 11 13.86 2.58 -19.30
CA THR A 11 14.81 2.38 -18.20
C THR A 11 16.08 3.20 -18.43
N THR A 12 16.29 4.25 -17.65
CA THR A 12 17.56 4.99 -17.66
C THR A 12 18.63 4.15 -16.95
N ALA A 13 19.63 3.68 -17.68
CA ALA A 13 20.56 2.63 -17.24
C ALA A 13 21.63 3.09 -16.20
N THR A 14 21.37 4.16 -15.46
CA THR A 14 22.26 4.71 -14.43
C THR A 14 21.63 4.47 -13.06
N ALA A 15 21.75 3.24 -12.57
CA ALA A 15 21.35 2.91 -11.21
C ALA A 15 22.13 3.77 -10.19
N PRO A 16 21.52 4.16 -9.05
CA PRO A 16 22.24 4.76 -7.94
C PRO A 16 23.43 3.88 -7.51
N LYS A 17 24.54 4.50 -7.09
CA LYS A 17 25.70 3.76 -6.58
C LYS A 17 25.28 2.88 -5.40
N TYR A 18 25.26 1.58 -5.64
CA TYR A 18 24.94 0.57 -4.66
C TYR A 18 26.22 -0.17 -4.30
N ASN A 19 26.60 -0.12 -3.02
CA ASN A 19 27.79 -0.80 -2.52
C ASN A 19 27.51 -2.30 -2.41
N ASP A 20 27.73 -3.04 -3.50
CA ASP A 20 27.73 -4.50 -3.48
C ASP A 20 29.12 -5.02 -3.09
N ASP A 21 29.40 -4.94 -1.79
CA ASP A 21 30.58 -5.58 -1.20
C ASP A 21 30.25 -7.05 -0.88
N SER A 22 30.62 -7.95 -1.80
CA SER A 22 30.51 -9.39 -1.58
C SER A 22 31.43 -10.23 -2.49
N SER A 23 32.69 -10.38 -2.09
CA SER A 23 33.55 -11.49 -2.53
C SER A 23 34.52 -11.88 -1.40
N SER A 24 35.01 -13.11 -1.26
CA SER A 24 34.87 -14.28 -2.13
C SER A 24 34.96 -15.61 -1.35
N THR A 25 34.25 -16.64 -1.84
CA THR A 25 34.57 -18.09 -1.80
C THR A 25 35.23 -18.76 -0.58
N SER A 26 34.57 -19.83 -0.10
CA SER A 26 35.24 -21.13 0.04
C SER A 26 34.28 -22.29 -0.27
N GLU A 27 34.81 -23.35 -0.89
CA GLU A 27 34.12 -24.63 -1.11
C GLU A 27 34.02 -25.41 0.24
N THR A 28 33.20 -26.45 0.45
CA THR A 28 33.05 -27.64 -0.41
C THR A 28 31.85 -28.53 0.05
N ALA A 29 31.42 -29.43 -0.85
CA ALA A 29 30.75 -30.70 -0.57
C ALA A 29 29.26 -30.76 -0.15
N ALA A 30 28.56 -31.68 -0.80
CA ALA A 30 27.23 -32.23 -0.48
C ALA A 30 27.16 -33.67 -1.05
N PRO A 31 26.08 -34.47 -0.87
CA PRO A 31 24.95 -34.35 0.05
C PRO A 31 24.78 -35.59 0.95
N LYS A 32 23.84 -35.56 1.92
CA LYS A 32 23.21 -36.79 2.43
C LYS A 32 21.69 -36.66 2.50
N ARG A 33 21.01 -37.72 2.02
CA ARG A 33 19.55 -37.85 1.99
C ARG A 33 19.04 -38.29 3.37
N ASN A 34 17.85 -37.85 3.75
CA ASN A 34 16.96 -38.70 4.55
C ASN A 34 15.48 -38.41 4.22
N ALA A 35 14.60 -39.38 4.46
CA ALA A 35 13.23 -39.35 3.96
C ALA A 35 12.25 -40.05 4.92
N LYS A 36 10.95 -40.01 4.58
CA LYS A 36 9.76 -40.46 5.35
C LYS A 36 9.24 -39.36 6.31
N LYS A 37 7.93 -39.20 6.53
CA LYS A 37 6.76 -39.96 6.02
C LYS A 37 5.53 -39.04 5.97
N SER A 38 4.72 -39.12 4.91
CA SER A 38 3.37 -38.52 4.89
C SER A 38 2.31 -39.62 5.11
N THR A 39 1.36 -39.40 6.00
CA THR A 39 0.30 -40.39 6.31
C THR A 39 -1.06 -39.89 5.84
N ARG A 40 -1.40 -40.14 4.57
CA ARG A 40 -2.71 -39.82 3.98
C ARG A 40 -3.72 -40.90 4.34
N GLN A 41 -4.60 -40.64 5.31
CA GLN A 41 -5.66 -41.59 5.66
C GLN A 41 -6.91 -41.33 4.79
N LYS A 42 -7.28 -42.32 3.97
CA LYS A 42 -8.49 -42.35 3.16
C LYS A 42 -9.47 -43.32 3.82
N ARG A 43 -10.70 -42.89 4.09
CA ARG A 43 -11.83 -43.80 4.33
C ARG A 43 -12.88 -43.58 3.25
N ALA A 44 -13.45 -44.67 2.76
CA ALA A 44 -14.64 -44.65 1.93
C ALA A 44 -15.89 -44.61 2.81
N ARG A 45 -17.04 -44.42 2.17
CA ARG A 45 -18.35 -44.82 2.66
C ARG A 45 -19.15 -45.29 1.45
N GLU A 46 -19.83 -46.42 1.57
CA GLU A 46 -20.64 -47.00 0.51
C GLU A 46 -21.90 -46.17 0.20
N GLU A 47 -22.43 -46.40 -1.01
CA GLU A 47 -23.79 -46.04 -1.41
C GLU A 47 -24.72 -47.20 -1.04
N ASP A 48 -25.89 -46.90 -0.49
CA ASP A 48 -27.01 -47.83 -0.37
C ASP A 48 -28.31 -47.01 -0.36
N ALA A 49 -29.44 -47.62 -0.76
CA ALA A 49 -30.66 -46.91 -1.14
C ALA A 49 -31.92 -47.34 -0.36
N ASP A 50 -33.04 -46.70 -0.70
CA ASP A 50 -34.45 -47.18 -0.70
C ASP A 50 -35.49 -46.31 0.06
N ASP A 51 -36.77 -46.55 -0.26
CA ASP A 51 -37.91 -45.61 -0.34
C ASP A 51 -38.76 -45.40 0.96
N GLY A 52 -39.89 -44.67 0.88
CA GLY A 52 -40.92 -44.53 1.93
C GLY A 52 -41.06 -43.13 2.60
N VAL A 53 -41.77 -42.10 2.13
CA VAL A 53 -43.23 -41.91 1.84
C VAL A 53 -44.05 -41.28 3.00
N LYS A 54 -44.40 -39.98 2.87
CA LYS A 54 -45.59 -39.24 3.41
C LYS A 54 -45.75 -39.02 4.93
N ASP A 55 -46.54 -38.09 5.50
CA ASP A 55 -47.23 -36.79 5.18
C ASP A 55 -47.62 -36.17 6.58
N GLU A 56 -48.24 -35.00 6.87
CA GLU A 56 -48.87 -33.85 6.16
C GLU A 56 -48.95 -32.61 7.13
N SER A 57 -49.08 -31.38 6.58
CA SER A 57 -49.62 -30.16 7.25
C SER A 57 -48.73 -29.48 8.35
N SER A 58 -48.91 -28.23 8.84
CA SER A 58 -49.90 -27.14 8.66
C SER A 58 -49.28 -25.74 8.98
N GLN A 59 -49.91 -24.64 8.53
CA GLN A 59 -49.67 -23.21 8.89
C GLN A 59 -50.97 -22.39 8.65
N PRO A 60 -51.09 -21.10 9.05
CA PRO A 60 -50.70 -20.37 10.28
C PRO A 60 -51.99 -19.77 10.96
N PRO A 61 -51.98 -18.70 11.81
CA PRO A 61 -52.07 -17.31 11.31
C PRO A 61 -51.49 -16.21 12.28
N ALA A 62 -51.83 -14.91 12.08
CA ALA A 62 -51.35 -13.75 12.88
C ALA A 62 -52.36 -12.58 12.96
N LYS A 63 -52.19 -11.59 13.90
CA LYS A 63 -52.49 -10.12 13.77
C LYS A 63 -52.49 -9.27 15.09
N LYS A 64 -51.74 -8.15 15.08
CA LYS A 64 -52.02 -6.78 15.69
C LYS A 64 -52.17 -6.68 17.25
N SER A 65 -52.23 -5.53 17.96
CA SER A 65 -52.57 -4.11 17.62
C SER A 65 -51.99 -2.99 18.56
N THR A 66 -51.70 -1.80 17.99
CA THR A 66 -51.92 -0.38 18.46
C THR A 66 -51.43 0.24 19.80
N LYS A 67 -50.67 1.37 19.68
CA LYS A 67 -50.82 2.77 20.23
C LYS A 67 -51.75 3.03 21.45
N LYS A 68 -51.53 4.02 22.36
CA LYS A 68 -51.18 5.48 22.20
C LYS A 68 -50.99 6.18 23.59
N THR A 69 -50.46 7.45 23.68
CA THR A 69 -50.82 8.60 24.61
C THR A 69 -49.63 9.61 24.83
N PRO A 70 -49.82 10.93 25.16
CA PRO A 70 -48.77 11.99 25.03
C PRO A 70 -48.42 12.89 26.26
N GLU A 71 -47.50 13.86 26.04
CA GLU A 71 -46.96 15.02 26.83
C GLU A 71 -48.01 16.14 27.20
N PRO A 72 -47.75 17.31 27.91
CA PRO A 72 -46.53 18.21 27.89
C PRO A 72 -46.20 19.27 29.02
N LYS A 73 -45.14 20.10 28.80
CA LYS A 73 -44.72 21.41 29.43
C LYS A 73 -43.96 21.32 30.80
N SER A 74 -43.09 22.25 31.28
CA SER A 74 -42.70 23.66 30.93
C SER A 74 -41.18 23.98 31.22
N ALA A 75 -40.69 25.20 30.92
CA ALA A 75 -39.30 25.71 31.12
C ALA A 75 -39.21 26.82 32.24
N PRO A 76 -38.15 27.66 32.45
CA PRO A 76 -36.79 27.80 31.84
C PRO A 76 -35.59 28.12 32.81
N ALA A 77 -34.35 28.22 32.30
CA ALA A 77 -33.20 28.93 32.93
C ALA A 77 -32.04 29.24 31.93
N GLU A 78 -31.27 30.32 32.16
CA GLU A 78 -30.10 30.78 31.36
C GLU A 78 -28.84 31.06 32.26
N PRO A 79 -27.72 31.69 31.80
CA PRO A 79 -26.67 31.07 30.98
C PRO A 79 -25.22 31.31 31.52
N LYS A 80 -24.21 30.55 31.02
CA LYS A 80 -22.74 30.86 31.06
C LYS A 80 -21.89 29.70 30.50
N PRO A 81 -20.63 29.94 30.07
CA PRO A 81 -20.16 30.85 29.03
C PRO A 81 -19.46 30.08 27.87
N SER A 82 -18.85 30.77 26.92
CA SER A 82 -18.21 30.19 25.73
C SER A 82 -17.07 29.21 26.01
N LYS A 83 -17.01 28.09 25.28
CA LYS A 83 -15.78 27.32 25.04
C LYS A 83 -15.22 27.63 23.66
N THR A 84 -13.91 27.88 23.61
CA THR A 84 -13.10 27.88 22.38
C THR A 84 -13.28 26.54 21.64
N PRO A 85 -13.28 26.51 20.29
CA PRO A 85 -13.21 25.25 19.55
C PRO A 85 -12.01 24.42 20.00
N ALA A 86 -12.22 23.13 20.26
CA ALA A 86 -11.12 22.20 20.41
C ALA A 86 -10.36 22.08 19.07
N PRO A 87 -9.05 21.77 19.08
CA PRO A 87 -8.36 21.41 17.85
C PRO A 87 -9.08 20.23 17.16
N PRO A 88 -9.16 20.20 15.82
CA PRO A 88 -9.87 19.15 15.09
C PRO A 88 -9.29 17.78 15.46
N ALA A 89 -10.17 16.81 15.67
CA ALA A 89 -9.79 15.47 16.11
C ALA A 89 -8.95 14.77 15.03
N THR A 90 -7.80 14.21 15.42
CA THR A 90 -6.95 13.39 14.54
C THR A 90 -7.80 12.32 13.84
N PRO A 91 -7.75 12.17 12.50
CA PRO A 91 -8.66 11.27 11.80
C PRO A 91 -8.32 9.80 12.06
N SER A 92 -9.03 9.20 13.01
CA SER A 92 -9.08 7.74 13.20
C SER A 92 -9.94 7.02 12.15
N ASN A 93 -10.23 7.66 11.02
CA ASN A 93 -11.25 7.23 10.06
C ASN A 93 -10.66 6.52 8.84
N ASP A 94 -11.43 5.59 8.26
CA ASP A 94 -10.98 4.65 7.23
C ASP A 94 -10.76 5.29 5.83
N SER A 95 -10.81 6.62 5.77
CA SER A 95 -10.54 7.48 4.62
C SER A 95 -9.12 8.07 4.60
N ASN A 96 -8.42 8.13 5.74
CA ASN A 96 -7.24 9.00 5.97
C ASN A 96 -7.50 10.50 5.66
N ARG A 97 -8.77 10.92 5.70
CA ARG A 97 -9.26 12.24 5.27
C ARG A 97 -10.36 12.72 6.20
N ASP A 98 -10.37 14.01 6.50
CA ASP A 98 -11.39 14.68 7.31
C ASP A 98 -12.77 14.72 6.62
N ALA A 99 -13.79 15.18 7.34
CA ALA A 99 -15.16 15.27 6.81
C ALA A 99 -15.30 16.37 5.75
N ASP A 100 -14.56 17.47 5.93
CA ASP A 100 -14.60 18.65 5.06
C ASP A 100 -13.76 18.46 3.79
N GLY A 101 -12.72 17.61 3.85
CA GLY A 101 -11.87 17.25 2.71
C GLY A 101 -10.69 18.19 2.46
N GLU A 102 -10.40 19.09 3.39
CA GLU A 102 -9.32 20.08 3.29
C GLU A 102 -7.98 19.55 3.82
N GLN A 103 -7.98 18.42 4.54
CA GLN A 103 -6.74 17.85 5.06
C GLN A 103 -5.87 17.21 3.96
N GLU A 104 -4.56 17.52 4.01
CA GLU A 104 -3.50 16.78 3.32
C GLU A 104 -3.55 15.28 3.64
N VAL A 105 -3.66 14.45 2.60
CA VAL A 105 -3.63 12.99 2.71
C VAL A 105 -2.27 12.46 2.28
N PHE A 106 -1.69 11.60 3.10
CA PHE A 106 -0.35 11.07 2.91
C PHE A 106 -0.33 9.55 2.67
N TRP A 107 0.57 9.13 1.79
CA TRP A 107 0.70 7.75 1.32
C TRP A 107 2.17 7.28 1.30
N LEU A 108 2.39 5.99 1.10
CA LEU A 108 3.72 5.43 0.78
C LEU A 108 3.55 4.36 -0.29
N MET A 109 4.36 4.44 -1.35
CA MET A 109 4.26 3.60 -2.54
C MET A 109 5.60 2.93 -2.81
N LYS A 110 5.60 1.59 -2.84
CA LYS A 110 6.81 0.76 -2.99
C LYS A 110 7.07 0.42 -4.46
N ALA A 111 8.31 0.63 -4.90
CA ALA A 111 8.85 0.15 -6.17
C ALA A 111 10.23 -0.48 -5.95
N GLU A 112 10.75 -1.23 -6.91
CA GLU A 112 12.06 -1.87 -6.84
C GLU A 112 13.03 -1.13 -7.78
N PRO A 113 14.13 -0.53 -7.29
CA PRO A 113 15.04 0.24 -8.13
C PRO A 113 16.04 -0.64 -8.90
N LEU A 114 16.22 -1.90 -8.49
CA LEU A 114 17.19 -2.83 -9.08
C LEU A 114 16.52 -3.75 -10.13
N PRO A 115 17.24 -4.19 -11.17
CA PRO A 115 16.72 -5.10 -12.19
C PRO A 115 16.14 -6.39 -11.58
N ARG A 116 14.86 -6.65 -11.84
CA ARG A 116 14.19 -7.91 -11.51
C ARG A 116 13.25 -8.28 -12.65
N PHE A 117 13.29 -9.55 -13.05
CA PHE A 117 12.50 -10.03 -14.19
C PHE A 117 11.26 -10.79 -13.72
N GLU A 118 10.09 -10.38 -14.20
CA GLU A 118 8.82 -11.11 -14.10
C GLU A 118 8.37 -11.48 -15.51
N ASN A 119 8.11 -12.76 -15.78
CA ASN A 119 7.70 -13.27 -17.10
C ASN A 119 8.62 -12.84 -18.28
N GLY A 120 9.89 -12.53 -17.99
CA GLY A 120 10.88 -12.05 -18.97
C GLY A 120 10.95 -10.52 -19.13
N VAL A 121 10.10 -9.76 -18.43
CA VAL A 121 10.08 -8.29 -18.43
C VAL A 121 10.79 -7.75 -17.19
N ASN A 122 11.70 -6.79 -17.35
CA ASN A 122 12.31 -6.09 -16.21
C ASN A 122 11.28 -5.13 -15.59
N VAL A 123 11.00 -5.28 -14.30
CA VAL A 123 10.00 -4.47 -13.57
C VAL A 123 10.59 -3.30 -12.79
N ALA A 124 11.91 -3.09 -12.86
CA ALA A 124 12.61 -2.03 -12.15
C ALA A 124 12.02 -0.63 -12.43
N PHE A 125 11.95 0.19 -11.38
CA PHE A 125 11.53 1.58 -11.42
C PHE A 125 12.03 2.34 -10.18
N SER A 126 12.99 3.23 -10.39
CA SER A 126 13.57 4.08 -9.33
C SER A 126 12.84 5.42 -9.21
N ILE A 127 13.26 6.26 -8.24
CA ILE A 127 12.76 7.64 -8.15
C ILE A 127 13.36 8.52 -9.27
N ASP A 128 14.53 8.16 -9.78
CA ASP A 128 15.20 8.86 -10.87
C ASP A 128 14.51 8.59 -12.22
N ASP A 129 14.02 7.36 -12.44
CA ASP A 129 13.15 7.06 -13.59
C ASP A 129 11.83 7.86 -13.52
N LEU A 130 11.25 8.04 -12.32
CA LEU A 130 10.06 8.91 -12.13
C LEU A 130 10.39 10.39 -12.36
N ALA A 131 11.56 10.86 -11.95
CA ALA A 131 12.02 12.22 -12.19
C ALA A 131 12.28 12.50 -13.69
N ALA A 132 12.62 11.48 -14.47
CA ALA A 132 12.75 11.54 -15.93
C ALA A 132 11.39 11.52 -16.67
N CYS A 133 10.28 11.21 -16.01
CA CYS A 133 8.95 11.18 -16.64
C CYS A 133 8.46 12.58 -17.03
N THR A 134 8.25 12.82 -18.32
CA THR A 134 7.71 14.09 -18.87
C THR A 134 6.18 14.20 -18.79
N LYS A 135 5.51 13.20 -18.21
CA LYS A 135 4.05 13.04 -18.08
C LYS A 135 3.74 12.22 -16.82
N PRO A 136 2.51 12.26 -16.28
CA PRO A 136 2.12 11.40 -15.16
C PRO A 136 2.32 9.92 -15.48
N GLU A 137 3.17 9.23 -14.72
CA GLU A 137 3.40 7.80 -14.89
C GLU A 137 2.30 7.01 -14.16
N PRO A 138 1.62 6.04 -14.81
CA PRO A 138 0.64 5.18 -14.14
C PRO A 138 1.32 4.25 -13.14
N TRP A 139 0.90 4.28 -11.88
CA TRP A 139 1.34 3.34 -10.84
C TRP A 139 0.64 1.97 -10.97
N GLY A 140 0.84 1.33 -12.12
CA GLY A 140 0.28 0.02 -12.46
C GLY A 140 0.96 -1.15 -11.75
N GLY A 141 0.46 -2.36 -12.02
CA GLY A 141 1.03 -3.61 -11.53
C GLY A 141 0.68 -3.98 -10.08
N VAL A 142 -0.10 -3.15 -9.38
CA VAL A 142 -0.56 -3.48 -8.03
C VAL A 142 -1.60 -4.60 -8.10
N ARG A 143 -1.28 -5.77 -7.51
CA ARG A 143 -2.15 -6.96 -7.46
C ARG A 143 -2.55 -7.38 -6.02
N ASN A 144 -2.48 -6.44 -5.07
CA ASN A 144 -2.99 -6.60 -3.71
C ASN A 144 -4.32 -5.80 -3.56
N PRO A 145 -5.45 -6.44 -3.18
CA PRO A 145 -6.74 -5.74 -3.07
C PRO A 145 -6.77 -4.57 -2.06
N GLN A 146 -6.02 -4.64 -0.96
CA GLN A 146 -5.94 -3.55 0.01
C GLN A 146 -5.12 -2.37 -0.55
N ALA A 147 -4.00 -2.65 -1.24
CA ALA A 147 -3.21 -1.62 -1.91
C ALA A 147 -4.00 -0.93 -3.04
N ARG A 148 -4.79 -1.70 -3.79
CA ARG A 148 -5.74 -1.17 -4.78
C ARG A 148 -6.80 -0.28 -4.11
N ASN A 149 -7.43 -0.73 -3.02
CA ASN A 149 -8.42 0.08 -2.29
C ASN A 149 -7.81 1.40 -1.78
N ASN A 150 -6.55 1.38 -1.32
CA ASN A 150 -5.82 2.59 -0.97
C ASN A 150 -5.64 3.52 -2.19
N MET A 151 -5.23 3.01 -3.36
CA MET A 151 -5.15 3.83 -4.58
C MET A 151 -6.52 4.36 -5.04
N GLN A 152 -7.61 3.62 -4.82
CA GLN A 152 -8.98 4.08 -5.13
C GLN A 152 -9.50 5.14 -4.14
N ALA A 153 -8.80 5.38 -3.03
CA ALA A 153 -9.09 6.46 -2.09
C ALA A 153 -8.17 7.69 -2.27
N MET A 154 -7.12 7.59 -3.10
CA MET A 154 -6.23 8.72 -3.44
C MET A 154 -6.94 9.77 -4.28
N ARG A 155 -6.72 11.05 -3.96
CA ARG A 155 -7.19 12.20 -4.74
C ARG A 155 -6.04 12.96 -5.40
N LYS A 156 -6.38 13.83 -6.36
CA LYS A 156 -5.41 14.79 -6.92
C LYS A 156 -4.90 15.73 -5.83
N GLY A 157 -3.60 15.93 -5.77
CA GLY A 157 -2.92 16.75 -4.75
C GLY A 157 -2.41 15.96 -3.55
N ASP A 158 -2.90 14.74 -3.31
CA ASP A 158 -2.37 13.86 -2.27
C ASP A 158 -0.87 13.58 -2.48
N LEU A 159 -0.10 13.52 -1.39
CA LEU A 159 1.35 13.29 -1.42
C LEU A 159 1.69 11.86 -0.99
N GLY A 160 2.79 11.32 -1.53
CA GLY A 160 3.24 9.98 -1.21
C GLY A 160 4.75 9.87 -1.10
N PHE A 161 5.24 9.03 -0.19
CA PHE A 161 6.64 8.65 -0.14
C PHE A 161 6.95 7.62 -1.23
N PHE A 162 7.98 7.88 -2.03
CA PHE A 162 8.58 6.88 -2.91
C PHE A 162 9.48 5.99 -2.05
N TYR A 163 9.17 4.69 -1.99
CA TYR A 163 9.92 3.71 -1.19
C TYR A 163 10.64 2.71 -2.09
N HIS A 164 11.96 2.60 -1.94
CA HIS A 164 12.78 1.56 -2.57
C HIS A 164 12.69 0.27 -1.77
N SER A 165 12.02 -0.72 -2.36
CA SER A 165 11.91 -2.09 -1.86
C SER A 165 12.86 -3.04 -2.57
N ASN A 166 13.14 -4.19 -1.95
CA ASN A 166 14.09 -5.19 -2.45
C ASN A 166 15.51 -4.62 -2.70
N ALA A 167 15.95 -3.76 -1.78
CA ALA A 167 17.14 -2.93 -1.93
C ALA A 167 17.99 -2.89 -0.62
N LYS A 168 19.20 -2.34 -0.70
CA LYS A 168 20.28 -2.31 0.31
C LYS A 168 20.92 -0.88 0.37
N PRO A 169 20.42 0.07 1.16
CA PRO A 169 19.25 -0.01 2.04
C PRO A 169 17.93 0.10 1.27
N SER A 170 16.93 -0.72 1.68
CA SER A 170 15.53 -0.43 1.39
C SER A 170 15.06 0.71 2.29
N GLY A 171 14.31 1.68 1.78
CA GLY A 171 13.91 2.87 2.52
C GLY A 171 13.08 3.87 1.73
N VAL A 172 12.67 4.97 2.36
CA VAL A 172 12.08 6.12 1.67
C VAL A 172 13.20 6.95 1.04
N VAL A 173 13.02 7.35 -0.22
CA VAL A 173 14.03 8.07 -1.02
C VAL A 173 13.54 9.42 -1.55
N GLY A 174 12.31 9.81 -1.22
CA GLY A 174 11.71 11.06 -1.69
C GLY A 174 10.19 11.04 -1.72
N ILE A 175 9.64 12.04 -2.42
CA ILE A 175 8.21 12.38 -2.47
C ILE A 175 7.72 12.37 -3.92
N LEU A 176 6.53 11.80 -4.10
CA LEU A 176 5.69 11.90 -5.29
C LEU A 176 4.34 12.56 -4.94
N LYS A 177 3.57 12.93 -5.97
CA LYS A 177 2.24 13.56 -5.86
C LYS A 177 1.27 12.86 -6.81
N VAL A 178 0.04 12.62 -6.36
CA VAL A 178 -1.05 12.09 -7.18
C VAL A 178 -1.66 13.22 -8.03
N VAL A 179 -1.78 12.98 -9.34
CA VAL A 179 -2.30 13.97 -10.32
C VAL A 179 -3.41 13.43 -11.23
N GLU A 180 -3.54 12.12 -11.32
CA GLU A 180 -4.72 11.44 -11.87
C GLU A 180 -5.27 10.47 -10.81
N GLU A 181 -6.55 10.60 -10.46
CA GLU A 181 -7.25 9.66 -9.56
C GLU A 181 -7.37 8.26 -10.22
N ALA A 182 -7.80 7.27 -9.44
CA ALA A 182 -7.77 5.87 -9.84
C ALA A 182 -8.53 5.56 -11.15
N LYS A 183 -7.78 5.25 -12.20
CA LYS A 183 -8.25 4.73 -13.49
C LYS A 183 -8.01 3.23 -13.58
N VAL A 184 -8.60 2.56 -14.57
CA VAL A 184 -8.39 1.12 -14.82
C VAL A 184 -6.93 0.83 -15.14
N ASP A 185 -6.36 -0.20 -14.52
CA ASP A 185 -4.99 -0.63 -14.80
C ASP A 185 -4.94 -1.57 -16.02
N GLU A 186 -4.67 -0.98 -17.19
CA GLU A 186 -4.63 -1.66 -18.48
C GLU A 186 -3.63 -2.82 -18.55
N THR A 187 -2.58 -2.82 -17.71
CA THR A 187 -1.60 -3.92 -17.60
C THR A 187 -2.26 -5.25 -17.21
N ALA A 188 -3.42 -5.21 -16.54
CA ALA A 188 -4.15 -6.42 -16.15
C ALA A 188 -4.70 -7.22 -17.35
N PHE A 189 -4.76 -6.64 -18.56
CA PHE A 189 -5.39 -7.24 -19.74
C PHE A 189 -4.43 -7.58 -20.90
N ASP A 190 -3.16 -7.16 -20.85
CA ASP A 190 -2.15 -7.58 -21.85
C ASP A 190 -1.49 -8.87 -21.37
N SER A 191 -1.66 -9.97 -22.09
CA SER A 191 -1.10 -11.29 -21.73
C SER A 191 0.42 -11.38 -21.85
N LYS A 192 1.09 -10.31 -22.29
CA LYS A 192 2.55 -10.16 -22.30
C LYS A 192 3.09 -9.28 -21.17
N ASP A 193 2.22 -8.64 -20.40
CA ASP A 193 2.61 -7.85 -19.24
C ASP A 193 2.90 -8.77 -18.04
N PRO A 194 3.95 -8.50 -17.22
CA PRO A 194 4.22 -9.27 -16.02
C PRO A 194 3.02 -9.34 -15.04
N TYR A 195 2.17 -8.31 -15.05
CA TYR A 195 1.03 -8.16 -14.13
C TYR A 195 -0.33 -8.54 -14.74
N TYR A 196 -0.36 -9.33 -15.82
CA TYR A 196 -1.58 -9.87 -16.40
C TYR A 196 -2.45 -10.63 -15.37
N ASP A 197 -3.77 -10.36 -15.33
CA ASP A 197 -4.74 -11.16 -14.57
C ASP A 197 -5.80 -11.74 -15.53
N PRO A 198 -5.71 -13.03 -15.93
CA PRO A 198 -6.70 -13.67 -16.81
C PRO A 198 -8.10 -13.79 -16.18
N LYS A 199 -8.28 -13.37 -14.93
CA LYS A 199 -9.56 -13.30 -14.24
C LYS A 199 -10.04 -11.85 -14.07
N SER A 200 -9.35 -10.85 -14.61
CA SER A 200 -9.82 -9.47 -14.69
C SER A 200 -10.61 -9.27 -15.99
N ASP A 201 -11.81 -8.70 -15.87
CA ASP A 201 -12.68 -8.42 -17.01
C ASP A 201 -12.75 -6.90 -17.29
N ARG A 202 -13.02 -6.50 -18.53
CA ARG A 202 -13.10 -5.08 -18.91
C ARG A 202 -14.42 -4.40 -18.56
N ALA A 203 -15.52 -5.15 -18.44
CA ALA A 203 -16.79 -4.60 -17.92
C ALA A 203 -16.81 -4.55 -16.38
N LYS A 204 -15.99 -5.39 -15.71
CA LYS A 204 -15.77 -5.33 -14.25
C LYS A 204 -14.27 -5.41 -13.87
N PRO A 205 -13.49 -4.33 -14.10
CA PRO A 205 -12.05 -4.32 -13.83
C PRO A 205 -11.72 -4.58 -12.37
N LYS A 206 -10.76 -5.47 -12.14
CA LYS A 206 -10.27 -5.81 -10.79
C LYS A 206 -9.21 -4.85 -10.28
N TRP A 207 -8.45 -4.24 -11.17
CA TRP A 207 -7.21 -3.51 -10.88
C TRP A 207 -7.27 -2.10 -11.43
N TYR A 208 -6.72 -1.17 -10.67
CA TYR A 208 -6.75 0.27 -10.90
C TYR A 208 -5.37 0.83 -10.56
N CYS A 209 -5.02 1.96 -11.15
CA CYS A 209 -3.80 2.70 -10.87
C CYS A 209 -4.08 4.21 -10.83
N VAL A 210 -3.26 4.94 -10.08
CA VAL A 210 -3.22 6.41 -10.12
C VAL A 210 -2.15 6.89 -11.10
N GLY A 211 -2.26 8.13 -11.58
CA GLY A 211 -1.15 8.82 -12.26
C GLY A 211 -0.38 9.67 -11.25
N VAL A 212 0.94 9.52 -11.20
CA VAL A 212 1.81 10.24 -10.25
C VAL A 212 2.90 11.06 -10.95
N GLU A 213 3.37 12.09 -10.27
CA GLU A 213 4.52 12.93 -10.65
C GLU A 213 5.57 12.95 -9.53
N PHE A 214 6.83 13.16 -9.90
CA PHE A 214 7.93 13.46 -8.98
C PHE A 214 7.71 14.80 -8.25
N VAL A 215 8.21 14.94 -7.02
CA VAL A 215 8.19 16.19 -6.24
C VAL A 215 9.57 16.54 -5.68
N LYS A 216 10.19 15.65 -4.90
CA LYS A 216 11.49 15.84 -4.24
C LYS A 216 12.20 14.50 -4.13
N LYS A 217 13.50 14.45 -4.42
CA LYS A 217 14.39 13.36 -3.98
C LYS A 217 15.01 13.75 -2.64
N PHE A 218 15.22 12.79 -1.75
CA PHE A 218 16.00 13.02 -0.53
C PHE A 218 17.48 12.76 -0.82
N ASP A 219 18.35 13.56 -0.20
CA ASP A 219 19.80 13.40 -0.33
C ASP A 219 20.26 12.07 0.28
N ASP A 220 19.62 11.70 1.39
CA ASP A 220 19.83 10.45 2.13
C ASP A 220 18.63 9.50 2.07
N VAL A 221 18.88 8.19 2.12
CA VAL A 221 17.82 7.17 2.17
C VAL A 221 17.36 6.97 3.63
N VAL A 222 16.10 7.29 3.93
CA VAL A 222 15.49 6.97 5.24
C VAL A 222 15.20 5.47 5.29
N ASP A 223 16.20 4.71 5.73
CA ASP A 223 16.22 3.26 5.66
C ASP A 223 15.23 2.55 6.60
N LEU A 224 14.82 1.34 6.20
CA LEU A 224 13.87 0.51 6.93
C LEU A 224 14.36 0.10 8.33
N LYS A 225 15.67 0.09 8.60
CA LYS A 225 16.19 -0.20 9.94
C LYS A 225 15.87 0.99 10.86
N SER A 226 16.23 2.20 10.46
CA SER A 226 15.96 3.44 11.20
C SER A 226 14.46 3.65 11.45
N ILE A 227 13.61 3.36 10.45
CA ILE A 227 12.14 3.39 10.59
C ILE A 227 11.65 2.37 11.62
N LYS A 228 12.20 1.14 11.62
CA LYS A 228 11.90 0.10 12.60
C LYS A 228 12.39 0.43 14.01
N ASP A 229 13.58 1.02 14.14
CA ASP A 229 14.16 1.38 15.44
C ASP A 229 13.31 2.47 16.11
N ASN A 230 12.85 3.48 15.35
CA ASN A 230 11.89 4.48 15.81
C ASN A 230 10.57 3.85 16.27
N ALA A 231 10.01 2.93 15.46
CA ALA A 231 8.79 2.20 15.78
C ALA A 231 8.94 1.33 17.05
N ALA A 232 10.07 0.63 17.20
CA ALA A 232 10.35 -0.24 18.35
C ALA A 232 10.58 0.54 19.65
N ALA A 233 11.14 1.75 19.57
CA ALA A 233 11.26 2.68 20.71
C ALA A 233 9.92 3.31 21.15
N GLY A 234 8.79 2.87 20.59
CA GLY A 234 7.46 3.43 20.87
C GLY A 234 7.20 4.79 20.19
N GLY A 235 8.06 5.18 19.24
CA GLY A 235 7.99 6.45 18.52
C GLY A 235 6.80 6.60 17.57
N LYS A 236 6.77 7.74 16.87
CA LYS A 236 5.67 8.16 15.98
C LYS A 236 5.30 7.09 14.92
N LEU A 237 6.26 6.25 14.52
CA LEU A 237 6.12 5.26 13.43
C LEU A 237 5.59 3.88 13.86
N LYS A 238 5.29 3.66 15.14
CA LYS A 238 4.96 2.32 15.69
C LYS A 238 3.77 1.60 15.02
N ASP A 239 2.71 2.32 14.63
CA ASP A 239 1.51 1.73 14.01
C ASP A 239 1.52 1.81 12.47
N MET A 240 2.55 2.44 11.87
CA MET A 240 2.64 2.76 10.45
C MET A 240 2.44 1.51 9.58
N GLN A 241 1.63 1.61 8.52
CA GLN A 241 1.29 0.46 7.67
C GLN A 241 2.52 -0.20 6.99
N LEU A 242 3.63 0.53 6.82
CA LEU A 242 4.92 -0.02 6.38
C LEU A 242 5.47 -1.07 7.36
N ILE A 243 5.27 -0.88 8.67
CA ILE A 243 5.73 -1.74 9.75
C ILE A 243 4.69 -2.82 10.05
N THR A 244 3.43 -2.44 10.26
CA THR A 244 2.35 -3.35 10.65
C THR A 244 1.88 -4.27 9.52
N ASN A 245 2.08 -3.87 8.25
CA ASN A 245 1.75 -4.69 7.08
C ASN A 245 2.84 -4.60 6.00
N GLY A 246 4.03 -5.15 6.28
CA GLY A 246 5.19 -5.09 5.39
C GLY A 246 4.96 -5.60 3.94
N ARG A 247 3.96 -6.47 3.71
CA ARG A 247 3.57 -6.98 2.38
C ARG A 247 2.64 -6.04 1.58
N LEU A 248 2.16 -4.96 2.18
CA LEU A 248 1.36 -3.95 1.48
C LEU A 248 2.26 -3.03 0.64
N SER A 249 1.97 -2.87 -0.65
CA SER A 249 2.78 -2.07 -1.58
C SER A 249 2.35 -0.60 -1.68
N VAL A 250 1.09 -0.29 -1.37
CA VAL A 250 0.56 1.07 -1.25
C VAL A 250 -0.07 1.21 0.14
N CYS A 251 0.59 1.97 1.00
CA CYS A 251 0.25 2.18 2.40
C CYS A 251 -0.35 3.57 2.60
N ARG A 252 -1.25 3.71 3.58
CA ARG A 252 -1.58 5.01 4.19
C ARG A 252 -0.44 5.44 5.11
N VAL A 253 -0.29 6.76 5.27
CA VAL A 253 0.62 7.39 6.23
C VAL A 253 -0.18 8.44 7.00
N ARG A 254 -0.06 8.46 8.33
CA ARG A 254 -0.66 9.50 9.19
C ARG A 254 0.18 10.77 9.17
N LYS A 255 -0.38 11.94 9.48
CA LYS A 255 0.36 13.22 9.41
C LYS A 255 1.58 13.26 10.37
N GLU A 256 1.48 12.59 11.51
CA GLU A 256 2.55 12.44 12.49
C GLU A 256 3.68 11.51 12.01
N GLU A 257 3.32 10.48 11.22
CA GLU A 257 4.27 9.56 10.58
C GLU A 257 4.97 10.24 9.40
N TRP A 258 4.22 10.98 8.59
CA TRP A 258 4.74 11.79 7.49
C TRP A 258 5.80 12.77 8.00
N GLN A 259 5.45 13.58 9.00
CA GLN A 259 6.38 14.52 9.61
C GLN A 259 7.59 13.78 10.19
N CYS A 260 7.41 12.65 10.88
CA CYS A 260 8.53 11.87 11.42
C CYS A 260 9.53 11.39 10.35
N ILE A 261 9.06 11.00 9.16
CA ILE A 261 9.95 10.60 8.05
C ILE A 261 10.65 11.80 7.44
N LEU A 262 10.00 12.98 7.37
CA LEU A 262 10.67 14.23 6.96
C LEU A 262 11.73 14.64 7.99
N ASP A 263 11.39 14.65 9.29
CA ASP A 263 12.31 14.89 10.41
C ASP A 263 13.56 13.99 10.28
N MET A 264 13.36 12.71 9.92
CA MET A 264 14.43 11.70 9.72
C MET A 264 15.21 11.82 8.39
N ALA A 265 14.65 12.49 7.38
CA ALA A 265 15.35 12.79 6.13
C ALA A 265 16.24 14.04 6.26
N GLU A 266 15.81 15.02 7.05
CA GLU A 266 16.49 16.32 7.20
C GLU A 266 17.51 16.34 8.37
N SER A 267 17.42 15.40 9.32
CA SER A 267 18.33 15.31 10.48
C SER A 267 19.60 14.47 10.26
N ARG A 268 19.82 13.92 9.06
CA ARG A 268 21.07 13.25 8.72
C ARG A 268 22.10 14.27 8.23
N PRO A 269 23.28 14.40 8.88
CA PRO A 269 24.33 15.26 8.38
C PRO A 269 24.94 14.64 7.10
N ASN A 270 25.18 15.48 6.10
CA ASN A 270 25.81 15.08 4.83
C ASN A 270 27.27 14.62 5.08
N THR A 271 27.47 13.31 5.27
CA THR A 271 28.69 12.74 5.88
C THR A 271 29.77 12.36 4.85
N GLU A 272 29.96 13.16 3.80
CA GLU A 272 31.19 13.17 2.96
C GLU A 272 31.51 14.60 2.51
N ALA A 273 31.93 15.47 3.43
CA ALA A 273 32.22 16.87 3.14
C ALA A 273 33.46 17.48 3.85
N ASP A 274 34.25 16.70 4.59
CA ASP A 274 35.65 17.08 4.88
C ASP A 274 36.57 15.87 5.12
N SER A 275 37.55 15.73 4.22
CA SER A 275 38.79 14.98 4.43
C SER A 275 39.94 15.63 3.65
N GLY A 276 39.89 16.97 3.52
CA GLY A 276 40.80 17.75 2.72
C GLY A 276 41.98 18.31 3.51
N THR A 277 43.20 17.84 3.18
CA THR A 277 44.49 18.44 3.60
C THR A 277 44.90 18.23 5.06
N THR A 278 45.97 17.45 5.28
CA THR A 278 47.20 17.94 5.96
C THR A 278 48.34 16.91 5.78
N SER A 279 49.27 17.21 4.87
CA SER A 279 50.72 16.88 4.90
C SER A 279 51.38 17.47 3.66
#